data_AF-A0A9Q0U9J5-F1
#
_entry.id   AF-A0A9Q0U9J5-F1
#
_cell.length_a   1.000
_cell.length_b   1.000
_cell.length_c   1.000
_cell.angle_alpha   90.00
_cell.angle_beta   90.00
_cell.angle_gamma   90.00
#
_symmetry.space_group_name_H-M   'P 1'
#
loop_
_entity.id
_entity.type
_entity.pdbx_description
1 polymer ?
#
loop_
_entity_poly.entity_id
_entity_poly.type
_entity_poly.pdbx_seq_one_letter_code
_entity_poly.pdbx_strand_id
1 'polypeptide(L)'
;MGGRNTVLLDAISCRIPLVSDIPTIIFGADVTHPENGEDSSPSIAAVVASQDWPEVTKYAGLVCAQAHRQELIQDLYKTWQDPVRGAVSGGMIRDLLISFRKATGQKPLRIIFYRDGVSEGQFYQVLLYELDA
;
A
#
# COMPACT_ATOMS: atom_id res chain seq x y z
N MET A 1 -0.61 -2.05 -21.99
CA MET A 1 -0.41 -0.76 -22.67
C MET A 1 -0.63 0.39 -21.70
N GLY A 2 0.37 0.76 -20.88
CA GLY A 2 0.23 1.65 -19.71
C GLY A 2 -0.10 3.14 -19.98
N GLY A 3 -1.15 3.40 -20.75
CA GLY A 3 -1.72 4.72 -20.99
C GLY A 3 -2.54 5.24 -19.80
N ARG A 4 -3.22 6.36 -20.01
CA ARG A 4 -4.11 7.00 -19.04
C ARG A 4 -5.47 7.20 -19.71
N ASN A 5 -6.55 6.89 -18.99
CA ASN A 5 -7.90 7.10 -19.51
C ASN A 5 -8.30 8.56 -19.34
N THR A 6 -8.15 9.09 -18.12
CA THR A 6 -8.49 10.47 -17.75
C THR A 6 -7.53 10.96 -16.67
N VAL A 7 -7.38 12.28 -16.55
CA VAL A 7 -6.59 12.96 -15.53
C VAL A 7 -7.43 14.09 -14.94
N LEU A 8 -7.33 14.33 -13.63
CA LEU A 8 -7.95 15.50 -13.00
C LEU A 8 -7.24 16.78 -13.48
N LEU A 9 -8.01 17.80 -13.87
CA LEU A 9 -7.45 19.07 -14.35
C LEU A 9 -6.51 19.72 -13.32
N ASP A 10 -6.85 19.59 -12.04
CA ASP A 10 -6.02 20.09 -10.96
C ASP A 10 -4.74 19.28 -10.77
N ALA A 11 -4.67 18.02 -11.18
CA ALA A 11 -3.41 17.26 -11.18
C ALA A 11 -2.42 17.84 -12.20
N ILE A 12 -2.91 18.21 -13.39
CA ILE A 12 -2.11 18.85 -14.45
C ILE A 12 -1.63 20.23 -14.00
N SER A 13 -2.48 20.95 -13.28
CA SER A 13 -2.16 22.28 -12.76
C SER A 13 -1.40 22.25 -11.43
N CYS A 14 -1.07 21.06 -10.90
CA CYS A 14 -0.46 20.86 -9.59
C CYS A 14 -1.22 21.52 -8.42
N ARG A 15 -2.56 21.48 -8.47
CA ARG A 15 -3.47 22.09 -7.49
C ARG A 15 -4.27 21.11 -6.66
N ILE A 16 -4.02 19.80 -6.75
CA ILE A 16 -4.71 18.85 -5.87
C ILE A 16 -4.22 19.11 -4.44
N PRO A 17 -5.10 19.53 -3.52
CA PRO A 17 -4.71 19.82 -2.14
C PRO A 17 -4.09 18.58 -1.50
N LEU A 18 -3.00 18.76 -0.73
CA LEU A 18 -2.29 17.70 0.00
C LEU A 18 -1.68 16.58 -0.86
N VAL A 19 -1.71 16.71 -2.19
CA VAL A 19 -1.14 15.73 -3.11
C VAL A 19 -0.08 16.37 -4.00
N SER A 20 -0.37 17.50 -4.62
CA SER A 20 0.51 18.08 -5.66
C SER A 20 1.63 18.99 -5.12
N ASP A 21 1.56 19.41 -3.86
CA ASP A 21 2.50 20.38 -3.25
C ASP A 21 3.89 19.80 -2.98
N ILE A 22 3.95 18.51 -2.65
CA ILE A 22 5.20 17.76 -2.46
C ILE A 22 5.03 16.33 -3.02
N PRO A 23 6.12 15.62 -3.36
CA PRO A 23 6.06 14.22 -3.78
C PRO A 23 5.25 13.38 -2.81
N THR A 24 4.04 12.99 -3.22
CA THR A 24 3.07 12.29 -2.40
C THR A 24 2.74 10.96 -3.06
N ILE A 25 2.82 9.88 -2.28
CA ILE A 25 2.37 8.55 -2.69
C ILE A 25 1.04 8.24 -1.98
N ILE A 26 0.07 7.72 -2.72
CA ILE A 26 -1.22 7.32 -2.18
C ILE A 26 -1.30 5.80 -2.23
N PHE A 27 -1.54 5.19 -1.07
CA PHE A 27 -1.77 3.76 -0.91
C PHE A 27 -3.25 3.46 -0.71
N GLY A 28 -3.66 2.29 -1.20
CA GLY A 28 -4.92 1.64 -0.84
C GLY A 28 -4.63 0.23 -0.37
N ALA A 29 -5.28 -0.21 0.70
CA ALA A 29 -5.08 -1.54 1.27
C ALA A 29 -6.40 -2.17 1.74
N ASP A 30 -6.58 -3.44 1.41
CA ASP A 30 -7.75 -4.23 1.80
C ASP A 30 -7.34 -5.66 2.17
N VAL A 31 -8.17 -6.30 2.99
CA VAL A 31 -8.09 -7.73 3.29
C VAL A 31 -9.46 -8.36 3.04
N THR A 32 -9.50 -9.35 2.16
CA THR A 32 -10.71 -10.13 1.88
C THR A 32 -10.65 -11.49 2.55
N HIS A 33 -11.77 -11.90 3.15
CA HIS A 33 -11.93 -13.19 3.82
C HIS A 33 -12.80 -14.16 3.03
N PRO A 34 -12.57 -15.48 3.15
CA PRO A 34 -13.47 -16.50 2.62
C PRO A 34 -14.83 -16.48 3.32
N GLU A 35 -15.83 -17.10 2.69
CA GLU A 35 -17.21 -17.16 3.19
C GLU A 35 -17.33 -17.86 4.55
N ASN A 36 -18.41 -17.56 5.27
CA ASN A 36 -18.69 -18.19 6.56
C ASN A 36 -18.96 -19.69 6.38
N GLY A 37 -18.12 -20.53 6.99
CA GLY A 37 -18.20 -22.01 6.90
C GLY A 37 -16.99 -22.68 6.26
N GLU A 38 -16.04 -21.89 5.73
CA GLU A 38 -14.81 -22.41 5.14
C GLU A 38 -13.60 -22.13 6.05
N ASP A 39 -13.28 -23.09 6.94
CA ASP A 39 -12.33 -22.87 8.05
C ASP A 39 -10.84 -22.92 7.66
N SER A 40 -10.51 -23.29 6.42
CA SER A 40 -9.12 -23.50 5.99
C SER A 40 -8.61 -22.50 4.95
N SER A 41 -9.51 -21.76 4.29
CA SER A 41 -9.13 -20.90 3.18
C SER A 41 -8.38 -19.65 3.69
N PRO A 42 -7.28 -19.24 3.03
CA PRO A 42 -6.49 -18.10 3.48
C PRO A 42 -7.27 -16.80 3.27
N SER A 43 -6.91 -15.77 4.06
CA SER A 43 -7.33 -14.40 3.72
C SER A 43 -6.38 -13.85 2.67
N ILE A 44 -6.84 -12.88 1.87
CA ILE A 44 -6.03 -12.25 0.82
C ILE A 44 -5.88 -10.78 1.15
N ALA A 45 -4.64 -10.33 1.35
CA ALA A 45 -4.31 -8.91 1.46
C ALA A 45 -3.92 -8.37 0.08
N ALA A 46 -4.41 -7.17 -0.23
CA ALA A 46 -4.03 -6.42 -1.42
C ALA A 46 -3.58 -5.02 -1.02
N VAL A 47 -2.42 -4.59 -1.53
CA VAL A 47 -1.90 -3.23 -1.33
C VAL A 47 -1.55 -2.64 -2.69
N VAL A 48 -2.09 -1.47 -2.96
CA VAL A 48 -1.83 -0.69 -4.17
C VAL A 48 -1.17 0.64 -3.83
N ALA A 49 -0.37 1.18 -4.74
CA ALA A 49 0.18 2.51 -4.60
C ALA A 49 0.23 3.28 -5.92
N SER A 50 -0.04 4.57 -5.88
CA SER A 50 0.10 5.49 -7.02
C SER A 50 1.53 5.48 -7.56
N GLN A 51 1.74 5.64 -8.87
CA GLN A 51 3.04 5.50 -9.53
C GLN A 51 3.45 6.71 -10.38
N ASP A 52 2.56 7.67 -10.58
CA ASP A 52 2.77 8.79 -11.50
C ASP A 52 2.37 10.13 -10.87
N TRP A 53 2.89 10.40 -9.68
CA TRP A 53 2.82 11.74 -9.10
C TRP A 53 3.39 12.78 -10.10
N PRO A 54 2.74 13.94 -10.28
CA PRO A 54 1.62 14.49 -9.49
C PRO A 54 0.21 14.09 -9.97
N GLU A 55 0.10 13.31 -11.04
CA GLU A 55 -1.19 13.06 -11.72
C GLU A 55 -2.02 11.97 -11.07
N VAL A 56 -1.37 11.01 -10.39
CA VAL A 56 -2.00 9.95 -9.57
C VAL A 56 -3.07 9.16 -10.34
N THR A 57 -2.74 8.72 -11.55
CA THR A 57 -3.64 7.95 -12.43
C THR A 57 -3.23 6.50 -12.63
N LYS A 58 -1.99 6.14 -12.26
CA LYS A 58 -1.45 4.80 -12.39
C LYS A 58 -1.17 4.22 -11.02
N TYR A 59 -1.55 2.97 -10.81
CA TYR A 59 -1.30 2.25 -9.57
C TYR A 59 -0.58 0.94 -9.86
N ALA A 60 0.40 0.59 -9.02
CA ALA A 60 0.96 -0.75 -8.94
C ALA A 60 0.30 -1.46 -7.76
N GLY A 61 0.06 -2.77 -7.89
CA GLY A 61 -0.57 -3.58 -6.86
C GLY A 61 0.26 -4.80 -6.53
N LEU A 62 0.27 -5.15 -5.25
CA LEU A 62 0.81 -6.40 -4.71
C LEU A 62 -0.31 -7.12 -3.96
N VAL A 63 -0.26 -8.45 -3.97
CA VAL A 63 -1.20 -9.31 -3.25
C VAL A 63 -0.43 -10.36 -2.46
N CYS A 64 -0.93 -10.69 -1.28
CA CYS A 64 -0.32 -11.69 -0.41
C CYS A 64 -1.40 -12.53 0.28
N ALA A 65 -1.21 -13.84 0.29
CA ALA A 65 -2.05 -14.73 1.09
C ALA A 65 -1.59 -14.68 2.55
N GLN A 66 -2.55 -14.62 3.47
CA GLN A 66 -2.30 -14.61 4.91
C GLN A 66 -3.21 -15.60 5.63
N ALA A 67 -2.95 -15.79 6.93
CA ALA A 67 -3.68 -16.76 7.75
C ALA A 67 -5.20 -16.54 7.68
N HIS A 68 -5.95 -17.61 7.93
CA HIS A 68 -7.42 -17.58 7.92
C HIS A 68 -7.94 -16.51 8.89
N ARG A 69 -8.85 -15.65 8.41
CA ARG A 69 -9.46 -14.53 9.16
C ARG A 69 -8.46 -13.59 9.85
N GLN A 70 -7.29 -13.41 9.25
CA GLN A 70 -6.29 -12.46 9.71
C GLN A 70 -6.57 -11.10 9.08
N GLU A 71 -6.91 -10.07 9.87
CA GLU A 71 -7.20 -8.71 9.37
C GLU A 71 -5.95 -7.85 9.19
N LEU A 72 -4.93 -8.05 10.04
CA LEU A 72 -3.65 -7.34 9.91
C LEU A 72 -2.89 -7.82 8.67
N ILE A 73 -2.43 -6.87 7.85
CA ILE A 73 -1.60 -7.19 6.69
C ILE A 73 -0.20 -7.57 7.16
N GLN A 74 0.04 -8.87 7.32
CA GLN A 74 1.31 -9.34 7.88
C GLN A 74 2.51 -8.95 7.01
N ASP A 75 2.35 -9.00 5.68
CA ASP A 75 3.41 -8.72 4.71
C ASP A 75 3.55 -7.24 4.32
N LEU A 76 2.90 -6.34 5.06
CA LEU A 76 2.93 -4.91 4.79
C LEU A 76 4.37 -4.37 4.87
N TYR A 77 5.05 -4.70 5.97
CA TYR A 77 6.48 -4.54 6.17
C TYR A 77 7.01 -5.65 7.06
N LYS A 78 8.16 -6.21 6.71
CA LYS A 78 8.83 -7.24 7.51
C LYS A 78 10.32 -6.99 7.53
N THR A 79 10.95 -7.28 8.66
CA THR A 79 12.40 -7.38 8.77
C THR A 79 12.77 -8.81 9.15
N TRP A 80 13.75 -9.39 8.46
CA TRP A 80 14.30 -10.70 8.80
C TRP A 80 15.83 -10.66 8.74
N GLN A 81 16.45 -11.65 9.39
CA GLN A 81 17.90 -11.81 9.36
C GLN A 81 18.30 -12.70 8.19
N ASP A 82 19.01 -12.12 7.24
CA ASP A 82 19.66 -12.82 6.16
C ASP A 82 21.08 -13.23 6.59
N PRO A 83 21.48 -14.50 6.42
CA PRO A 83 22.81 -14.98 6.84
C PRO A 83 23.98 -14.24 6.20
N VAL A 84 23.79 -13.59 5.05
CA VAL A 84 24.84 -12.91 4.27
C VAL A 84 24.73 -11.39 4.40
N ARG A 85 23.50 -10.85 4.40
CA ARG A 85 23.22 -9.41 4.35
C ARG A 85 22.89 -8.79 5.71
N GLY A 86 22.76 -9.59 6.76
CA GLY A 86 22.35 -9.11 8.09
C GLY A 86 20.85 -8.81 8.15
N ALA A 87 20.45 -7.75 8.85
CA ALA A 87 19.05 -7.35 8.92
C ALA A 87 18.56 -6.80 7.57
N VAL A 88 17.60 -7.48 6.94
CA VAL A 88 16.99 -7.10 5.66
C VAL A 88 15.54 -6.73 5.91
N SER A 89 15.11 -5.59 5.39
CA SER A 89 13.71 -5.19 5.35
C SER A 89 13.09 -5.44 3.98
N GLY A 90 11.82 -5.82 4.00
CA GLY A 90 10.98 -6.17 2.86
C GLY A 90 9.51 -5.90 3.13
N GLY A 91 8.65 -6.41 2.27
CA GLY A 91 7.21 -6.24 2.37
C GLY A 91 6.65 -5.31 1.30
N MET A 92 5.32 -5.30 1.23
CA MET A 92 4.56 -4.69 0.14
C MET A 92 4.80 -3.18 0.04
N ILE A 93 4.84 -2.47 1.19
CA ILE A 93 5.09 -1.03 1.20
C ILE A 93 6.47 -0.71 0.62
N ARG A 94 7.51 -1.43 1.05
CA ARG A 94 8.88 -1.18 0.60
C ARG A 94 9.01 -1.33 -0.91
N ASP A 95 8.43 -2.37 -1.47
CA ASP A 95 8.50 -2.64 -2.91
C ASP A 95 7.74 -1.59 -3.72
N LEU A 96 6.58 -1.16 -3.22
CA LEU A 96 5.80 -0.07 -3.82
C LEU A 96 6.51 1.30 -3.72
N LEU A 97 7.21 1.58 -2.61
CA LEU A 97 8.04 2.78 -2.46
C LEU A 97 9.22 2.79 -3.44
N ILE A 98 9.86 1.64 -3.64
CA ILE A 98 10.93 1.48 -4.65
C ILE A 98 10.35 1.69 -6.05
N SER A 99 9.19 1.12 -6.34
CA SER A 99 8.50 1.28 -7.62
C SER A 99 8.15 2.75 -7.89
N PHE A 100 7.60 3.45 -6.90
CA PHE A 100 7.29 4.88 -7.00
C PHE A 100 8.52 5.71 -7.37
N ARG A 101 9.65 5.46 -6.68
CA ARG A 101 10.90 6.19 -6.97
C ARG A 101 11.43 5.89 -8.36
N LYS A 102 11.32 4.63 -8.82
CA LYS A 102 11.71 4.26 -10.18
C LYS A 102 10.83 4.94 -11.24
N ALA A 103 9.54 5.08 -10.98
CA ALA A 103 8.58 5.64 -11.92
C ALA A 103 8.61 7.18 -11.97
N THR A 104 8.76 7.84 -10.83
CA THR A 104 8.68 9.31 -10.71
C THR A 104 10.04 10.01 -10.62
N GLY A 105 11.11 9.27 -10.32
CA GLY A 105 12.42 9.83 -9.98
C GLY A 105 12.49 10.46 -8.57
N GLN A 106 11.35 10.59 -7.87
CA GLN A 106 11.25 11.24 -6.57
C GLN A 106 11.12 10.22 -5.44
N LYS A 107 11.62 10.58 -4.26
CA LYS A 107 11.23 9.88 -3.02
C LYS A 107 9.94 10.51 -2.51
N PRO A 108 8.95 9.71 -2.07
CA PRO A 108 7.77 10.27 -1.46
C PRO A 108 8.15 10.97 -0.15
N LEU A 109 7.68 12.19 0.01
CA LEU A 109 7.81 13.00 1.23
C LEU A 109 6.53 12.97 2.07
N ARG A 110 5.42 12.55 1.46
CA ARG A 110 4.14 12.31 2.13
C ARG A 110 3.55 10.99 1.68
N ILE A 111 2.96 10.28 2.63
CA ILE A 111 2.18 9.06 2.41
C ILE A 111 0.74 9.36 2.82
N ILE A 112 -0.21 9.02 1.94
CA ILE A 112 -1.63 8.94 2.25
C ILE A 112 -2.02 7.48 2.16
N PHE A 113 -2.60 6.91 3.22
CA PHE A 113 -2.90 5.48 3.29
C PHE A 113 -4.40 5.27 3.57
N TYR A 114 -5.12 4.72 2.60
CA TYR A 114 -6.52 4.32 2.76
C TYR A 114 -6.58 2.81 3.06
N ARG A 115 -7.01 2.45 4.28
CA ARG A 115 -7.23 1.06 4.70
C ARG A 115 -8.73 0.80 4.79
N ASP A 116 -9.24 -0.11 3.95
CA ASP A 116 -10.66 -0.53 3.94
C ASP A 116 -10.91 -1.65 4.97
N GLY A 117 -12.17 -2.01 5.25
CA GLY A 117 -12.50 -3.26 5.98
C GLY A 117 -12.17 -3.32 7.47
N VAL A 118 -11.68 -2.25 8.09
CA VAL A 118 -11.32 -2.25 9.52
C VAL A 118 -12.53 -1.89 10.39
N SER A 119 -12.98 -2.83 11.22
CA SER A 119 -14.03 -2.55 12.21
C SER A 119 -13.53 -1.63 13.33
N GLU A 120 -14.42 -0.85 13.97
CA GLU A 120 -14.04 0.08 15.06
C GLU A 120 -13.26 -0.60 16.19
N GLY A 121 -13.59 -1.85 16.51
CA GLY A 121 -12.90 -2.64 17.55
C GLY A 121 -11.48 -3.06 17.18
N GLN A 122 -11.12 -3.05 15.88
CA GLN A 122 -9.81 -3.43 15.36
C GLN A 122 -8.96 -2.22 14.96
N PHE A 123 -9.55 -1.02 14.94
CA PHE A 123 -8.90 0.22 14.52
C PHE A 123 -7.58 0.49 15.26
N TYR A 124 -7.58 0.35 16.58
CA TYR A 124 -6.35 0.56 17.37
C TYR A 124 -5.26 -0.45 17.06
N GLN A 125 -5.63 -1.70 16.81
CA GLN A 125 -4.65 -2.75 16.51
C GLN A 125 -4.05 -2.52 15.12
N VAL A 126 -4.88 -2.23 14.12
CA VAL A 126 -4.42 -1.89 12.77
C VAL A 126 -3.53 -0.66 12.80
N LEU A 127 -3.94 0.41 13.50
CA LEU A 127 -3.13 1.62 13.63
C LEU A 127 -1.78 1.35 14.29
N LEU A 128 -1.73 0.57 15.38
CA LEU A 128 -0.49 0.29 16.08
C LEU A 128 0.49 -0.57 15.26
N TYR A 129 -0.01 -1.57 14.54
CA TYR A 129 0.85 -2.52 13.82
C TYR A 129 1.16 -2.09 12.38
N GLU A 130 0.22 -1.45 11.68
CA GLU A 130 0.43 -1.04 10.29
C GLU A 130 1.07 0.35 10.14
N LEU A 131 1.03 1.21 11.18
CA LEU A 131 1.71 2.51 11.16
C LEU A 131 3.18 2.42 11.60
N ASP A 132 3.51 1.45 12.46
CA ASP A 132 4.90 1.16 12.87
C ASP A 132 5.67 0.36 11.79
N ALA A 133 4.94 -0.29 10.89
CA ALA A 133 5.43 -1.06 9.74
C ALA A 133 6.03 -0.15 8.66
#